data_AF-A0A3A6JHV9-F1
#
_entry.id   AF-A0A3A6JHV9-F1
#
_cell.length_a   1.000
_cell.length_b   1.000
_cell.length_c   1.000
_cell.angle_alpha   90.00
_cell.angle_beta   90.00
_cell.angle_gamma   90.00
#
_symmetry.space_group_name_H-M   'P 1'
#
loop_
_entity.id
_entity.type
_entity.pdbx_description
1 polymer ?
#
loop_
_entity_poly.entity_id
_entity_poly.type
_entity_poly.pdbx_seq_one_letter_code
_entity_poly.pdbx_strand_id
1 'polypeptide(L)'
;MTYEEIIAQNYLNKWWAEFAFHYTDMSNAVNILRDGCLYSRIDAEIYGNMSNDNASMQVINMTNSDIESYVRMYFRPHTPTQYHNEGYKHVRLRYCRDQEANVPVPVFFLFDLASVLKKKGTMFSEKSLAGFGDQLQNGVEAFANLNFQQIYKTGYMENPNLEKKYRQAEIVYPGEFPIEDTLCCIVCRNDIERQSLLNKLRCVDYNLFVKYRNRIKVDRSCFECNGLFIEQCNYYGDKIGVVYSDTKDKKYYIRRYKDGDEQLLVRAHAEFIWKRSEQVIFRQYCDFAIDYENPRSTQFSGMVKPEGATALYMEISFENKSMCLVCWQLAESAML
;
A
#
# COMPACT_ATOMS: atom_id res chain seq x y z
N MET A 1 11.80 -3.73 -33.28
CA MET A 1 10.90 -3.18 -32.26
C MET A 1 11.54 -3.40 -30.90
N THR A 2 11.66 -2.40 -30.04
CA THR A 2 12.18 -2.51 -28.66
C THR A 2 11.06 -2.48 -27.63
N TYR A 3 11.35 -2.78 -26.36
CA TYR A 3 10.38 -2.62 -25.27
C TYR A 3 9.86 -1.18 -25.18
N GLU A 4 10.73 -0.18 -25.31
CA GLU A 4 10.37 1.24 -25.29
C GLU A 4 9.43 1.61 -26.43
N GLU A 5 9.71 1.11 -27.64
CA GLU A 5 8.85 1.37 -28.81
C GLU A 5 7.45 0.78 -28.61
N ILE A 6 7.34 -0.41 -28.03
CA ILE A 6 6.05 -1.05 -27.71
C ILE A 6 5.32 -0.27 -26.61
N ILE A 7 6.03 0.12 -25.55
CA ILE A 7 5.47 0.91 -24.45
C ILE A 7 4.95 2.25 -24.96
N ALA A 8 5.74 2.96 -25.78
CA ALA A 8 5.37 4.27 -26.32
C ALA A 8 4.14 4.22 -27.25
N GLN A 9 3.86 3.07 -27.88
CA GLN A 9 2.67 2.86 -28.71
C GLN A 9 1.38 2.67 -27.88
N ASN A 10 1.49 2.34 -26.59
CA ASN A 10 0.34 2.14 -25.71
C ASN A 10 -0.24 3.48 -25.25
N TYR A 11 -1.39 3.87 -25.82
CA TYR A 11 -2.07 5.14 -25.54
C TYR A 11 -3.21 5.03 -24.52
N LEU A 12 -3.72 3.81 -24.27
CA LEU A 12 -4.77 3.54 -23.28
C LEU A 12 -4.15 3.61 -21.87
N ASN A 13 -4.24 4.77 -21.22
CA ASN A 13 -3.58 5.09 -19.95
C ASN A 13 -2.05 5.13 -20.05
N LYS A 14 -1.55 6.08 -20.85
CA LYS A 14 -0.12 6.27 -21.17
C LYS A 14 0.81 6.16 -19.96
N TRP A 15 0.44 6.72 -18.81
CA TRP A 15 1.31 6.67 -17.64
C TRP A 15 1.34 5.29 -16.95
N TRP A 16 0.27 4.47 -17.02
CA TRP A 16 0.35 3.09 -16.51
C TRP A 16 1.31 2.25 -17.33
N ALA A 17 1.26 2.40 -18.65
CA ALA A 17 2.08 1.62 -19.56
C ALA A 17 3.59 1.85 -19.39
N GLU A 18 4.00 2.93 -18.72
CA GLU A 18 5.40 3.24 -18.44
C GLU A 18 5.95 2.51 -17.20
N PHE A 19 5.09 1.93 -16.35
CA PHE A 19 5.51 1.38 -15.06
C PHE A 19 5.13 -0.10 -14.86
N ALA A 20 6.01 -0.81 -14.14
CA ALA A 20 5.65 -2.01 -13.41
C ALA A 20 5.28 -1.63 -11.96
N PHE A 21 4.16 -2.13 -11.46
CA PHE A 21 3.60 -1.76 -10.17
C PHE A 21 3.78 -2.89 -9.17
N HIS A 22 4.37 -2.60 -8.02
CA HIS A 22 4.33 -3.50 -6.86
C HIS A 22 3.47 -2.87 -5.76
N TYR A 23 2.50 -3.62 -5.25
CA TYR A 23 1.51 -3.18 -4.26
C TYR A 23 1.72 -3.92 -2.95
N THR A 24 1.85 -3.20 -1.83
CA THR A 24 2.10 -3.82 -0.53
C THR A 24 1.63 -2.93 0.64
N ASP A 25 1.59 -3.48 1.85
CA ASP A 25 1.39 -2.72 3.09
C ASP A 25 2.64 -1.90 3.48
N MET A 26 2.42 -0.77 4.14
CA MET A 26 3.48 0.12 4.62
C MET A 26 4.54 -0.60 5.48
N SER A 27 4.14 -1.58 6.29
CA SER A 27 5.09 -2.37 7.09
C SER A 27 6.10 -3.11 6.21
N ASN A 28 5.63 -3.80 5.18
CA ASN A 28 6.48 -4.46 4.19
C ASN A 28 7.30 -3.44 3.37
N ALA A 29 6.71 -2.29 3.03
CA ALA A 29 7.41 -1.24 2.30
C ALA A 29 8.66 -0.74 3.05
N VAL A 30 8.59 -0.64 4.39
CA VAL A 30 9.77 -0.29 5.21
C VAL A 30 10.85 -1.37 5.12
N ASN A 31 10.49 -2.65 5.16
CA ASN A 31 11.44 -3.76 5.01
C ASN A 31 12.09 -3.76 3.62
N ILE A 32 11.30 -3.59 2.55
CA ILE A 32 11.80 -3.49 1.16
C ILE A 32 12.82 -2.36 1.02
N LEU A 33 12.53 -1.19 1.60
CA LEU A 33 13.43 -0.04 1.50
C LEU A 33 14.71 -0.21 2.31
N ARG A 34 14.62 -0.86 3.47
CA ARG A 34 15.77 -1.23 4.31
C ARG A 34 16.70 -2.21 3.58
N ASP A 35 16.12 -3.24 2.97
CA ASP A 35 16.88 -4.34 2.37
C ASP A 35 17.33 -4.00 0.94
N GLY A 36 16.62 -3.10 0.25
CA GLY A 36 16.92 -2.70 -1.13
C GLY A 36 16.44 -3.69 -2.19
N CYS A 37 15.56 -4.62 -1.83
CA CYS A 37 15.02 -5.63 -2.73
C CYS A 37 13.55 -5.97 -2.41
N LEU A 38 12.83 -6.39 -3.45
CA LEU A 38 11.58 -7.15 -3.30
C LEU A 38 11.94 -8.62 -3.17
N TYR A 39 11.24 -9.34 -2.30
CA TYR A 39 11.41 -10.78 -2.15
C TYR A 39 10.23 -11.52 -2.74
N SER A 40 10.50 -12.72 -3.27
CA SER A 40 9.46 -13.71 -3.49
C SER A 40 8.73 -14.03 -2.19
N ARG A 41 7.56 -14.66 -2.28
CA ARG A 41 6.81 -15.02 -1.08
C ARG A 41 7.62 -15.95 -0.18
N ILE A 42 8.20 -16.99 -0.78
CA ILE A 42 9.02 -17.98 -0.08
C ILE A 42 10.20 -17.30 0.61
N ASP A 43 10.93 -16.44 -0.11
CA ASP A 43 12.08 -15.74 0.46
C ASP A 43 11.66 -14.78 1.57
N ALA A 44 10.54 -14.06 1.40
CA ALA A 44 10.04 -13.14 2.42
C ALA A 44 9.62 -13.87 3.70
N GLU A 45 9.07 -15.09 3.60
CA GLU A 45 8.78 -15.96 4.75
C GLU A 45 10.07 -16.45 5.41
N ILE A 46 11.06 -16.92 4.63
CA ILE A 46 12.36 -17.41 5.14
C ILE A 46 13.13 -16.30 5.87
N TYR A 47 13.15 -15.09 5.32
CA TYR A 47 13.87 -13.95 5.90
C TYR A 47 13.07 -13.18 6.96
N GLY A 48 11.82 -13.57 7.24
CA GLY A 48 10.95 -12.90 8.21
C GLY A 48 10.55 -11.47 7.79
N ASN A 49 10.55 -11.20 6.49
CA ASN A 49 10.30 -9.88 5.90
C ASN A 49 8.82 -9.65 5.53
N MET A 50 7.98 -10.69 5.59
CA MET A 50 6.53 -10.59 5.34
C MET A 50 5.76 -10.29 6.63
N SER A 51 5.47 -9.00 6.87
CA SER A 51 4.63 -8.56 8.00
C SER A 51 3.13 -8.56 7.66
N ASN A 52 2.79 -8.48 6.37
CA ASN A 52 1.43 -8.57 5.83
C ASN A 52 1.47 -9.32 4.49
N ASP A 53 0.54 -10.26 4.30
CA ASP A 53 0.49 -11.12 3.12
C ASP A 53 -0.06 -10.43 1.85
N ASN A 54 -0.67 -9.24 2.00
CA ASN A 54 -1.29 -8.42 0.96
C ASN A 54 -2.42 -9.09 0.14
N ALA A 55 -2.62 -10.40 0.33
CA ALA A 55 -3.56 -11.26 -0.36
C ALA A 55 -4.34 -12.14 0.63
N SER A 56 -5.50 -12.65 0.20
CA SER A 56 -6.23 -13.65 0.98
C SER A 56 -5.60 -15.03 0.82
N MET A 57 -5.69 -15.86 1.85
CA MET A 57 -5.25 -17.25 1.87
C MET A 57 -5.87 -18.07 0.72
N GLN A 58 -7.09 -17.73 0.29
CA GLN A 58 -7.71 -18.39 -0.87
C GLN A 58 -7.03 -18.04 -2.19
N VAL A 59 -6.60 -16.78 -2.38
CA VAL A 59 -5.85 -16.37 -3.57
C VAL A 59 -4.44 -16.98 -3.54
N ILE A 60 -3.86 -17.07 -2.34
CA ILE A 60 -2.54 -17.67 -2.10
C ILE A 60 -2.57 -19.16 -2.44
N ASN A 61 -3.47 -19.92 -1.83
CA ASN A 61 -3.59 -21.38 -2.05
C ASN A 61 -3.98 -21.76 -3.48
N MET A 62 -4.53 -20.82 -4.27
CA MET A 62 -4.83 -21.02 -5.69
C MET A 62 -3.66 -20.67 -6.62
N THR A 63 -2.57 -20.10 -6.09
CA THR A 63 -1.34 -19.82 -6.83
C THR A 63 -0.45 -21.08 -6.77
N ASN A 64 0.08 -21.51 -7.92
CA ASN A 64 0.96 -22.69 -7.94
C ASN A 64 2.23 -22.40 -7.13
N SER A 65 2.75 -23.38 -6.38
CA SER A 65 3.93 -23.22 -5.50
C SER A 65 5.17 -22.71 -6.24
N ASP A 66 5.30 -23.03 -7.52
CA ASP A 66 6.41 -22.55 -8.35
C ASP A 66 6.38 -21.02 -8.53
N ILE A 67 5.19 -20.41 -8.56
CA ILE A 67 5.01 -18.95 -8.71
C ILE A 67 5.33 -18.22 -7.40
N GLU A 68 5.22 -18.89 -6.25
CA GLU A 68 5.56 -18.31 -4.94
C GLU A 68 7.07 -18.02 -4.79
N SER A 69 7.90 -18.63 -5.65
CA SER A 69 9.34 -18.35 -5.77
C SER A 69 9.67 -17.11 -6.60
N TYR A 70 8.65 -16.37 -7.08
CA TYR A 70 8.83 -15.15 -7.85
C TYR A 70 8.38 -13.90 -7.10
N VAL A 71 9.13 -12.82 -7.26
CA VAL A 71 8.63 -11.45 -7.05
C VAL A 71 7.56 -11.17 -8.08
N ARG A 72 6.42 -10.61 -7.62
CA ARG A 72 5.29 -10.23 -8.47
C ARG A 72 5.15 -8.72 -8.56
N MET A 73 5.03 -8.26 -9.79
CA MET A 73 4.64 -6.91 -10.19
C MET A 73 3.45 -7.01 -11.15
N TYR A 74 2.76 -5.91 -11.33
CA TYR A 74 1.59 -5.81 -12.20
C TYR A 74 1.80 -4.74 -13.26
N PHE A 75 1.16 -4.90 -14.41
CA PHE A 75 1.15 -3.86 -15.45
C PHE A 75 0.36 -2.61 -15.06
N ARG A 76 -0.44 -2.68 -13.98
CA ARG A 76 -1.37 -1.60 -13.61
C ARG A 76 -1.71 -1.60 -12.13
N PRO A 77 -2.15 -0.45 -11.59
CA PRO A 77 -2.94 -0.40 -10.37
C PRO A 77 -4.39 -0.82 -10.67
N HIS A 78 -5.24 -0.77 -9.64
CA HIS A 78 -6.66 -1.16 -9.69
C HIS A 78 -6.86 -2.59 -10.17
N THR A 79 -6.03 -3.51 -9.66
CA THR A 79 -6.18 -4.93 -9.94
C THR A 79 -7.41 -5.49 -9.19
N PRO A 80 -8.07 -6.53 -9.71
CA PRO A 80 -9.17 -7.19 -8.98
C PRO A 80 -8.82 -7.54 -7.53
N THR A 81 -7.61 -8.02 -7.27
CA THR A 81 -7.14 -8.33 -5.90
C THR A 81 -7.03 -7.07 -5.04
N GLN A 82 -6.50 -5.97 -5.59
CA GLN A 82 -6.40 -4.69 -4.88
C GLN A 82 -7.77 -4.20 -4.40
N TYR A 83 -8.81 -4.26 -5.26
CA TYR A 83 -10.17 -3.86 -4.87
C TYR A 83 -10.66 -4.55 -3.58
N HIS A 84 -10.30 -5.82 -3.40
CA HIS A 84 -10.71 -6.62 -2.25
C HIS A 84 -9.88 -6.41 -1.00
N ASN A 85 -8.63 -5.98 -1.13
CA ASN A 85 -7.69 -5.94 -0.01
C ASN A 85 -7.27 -4.52 0.37
N GLU A 86 -7.52 -3.50 -0.45
CA GLU A 86 -7.03 -2.15 -0.18
C GLU A 86 -7.72 -1.44 0.99
N GLY A 87 -6.89 -0.85 1.85
CA GLY A 87 -7.28 -0.07 3.01
C GLY A 87 -7.77 -0.96 4.13
N TYR A 88 -7.85 -0.42 5.34
CA TYR A 88 -8.38 -1.21 6.45
C TYR A 88 -9.84 -1.56 6.19
N LYS A 89 -10.14 -2.86 6.11
CA LYS A 89 -11.50 -3.40 6.03
C LYS A 89 -11.88 -4.06 7.34
N HIS A 90 -13.07 -3.75 7.84
CA HIS A 90 -13.64 -4.47 8.99
C HIS A 90 -13.75 -5.96 8.66
N VAL A 91 -13.47 -6.85 9.63
CA VAL A 91 -13.39 -8.31 9.40
C VAL A 91 -14.62 -8.89 8.69
N ARG A 92 -15.82 -8.37 8.99
CA ARG A 92 -17.09 -8.76 8.36
C ARG A 92 -17.21 -8.38 6.88
N LEU A 93 -16.40 -7.45 6.39
CA LEU A 93 -16.37 -6.97 5.00
C LEU A 93 -15.22 -7.55 4.18
N ARG A 94 -14.28 -8.24 4.82
CA ARG A 94 -13.11 -8.82 4.14
C ARG A 94 -13.56 -9.93 3.20
N TYR A 95 -12.87 -10.04 2.07
CA TYR A 95 -13.16 -11.06 1.08
C TYR A 95 -13.08 -12.45 1.72
N CYS A 96 -14.14 -13.25 1.57
CA CYS A 96 -14.29 -14.56 2.20
C CYS A 96 -14.11 -14.57 3.73
N ARG A 97 -14.31 -13.42 4.40
CA ARG A 97 -14.07 -13.19 5.83
C ARG A 97 -12.66 -13.56 6.29
N ASP A 98 -11.71 -13.56 5.35
CA ASP A 98 -10.32 -13.83 5.63
C ASP A 98 -9.71 -12.66 6.40
N GLN A 99 -9.06 -12.96 7.53
CA GLN A 99 -8.44 -11.96 8.37
C GLN A 99 -7.24 -11.30 7.68
N GLU A 100 -6.52 -11.99 6.80
CA GLU A 100 -5.31 -11.49 6.15
C GLU A 100 -5.57 -10.82 4.79
N ALA A 101 -6.81 -10.88 4.29
CA ALA A 101 -7.25 -10.19 3.06
C ALA A 101 -7.42 -8.67 3.27
N ASN A 102 -6.36 -8.01 3.72
CA ASN A 102 -6.39 -6.63 4.17
C ASN A 102 -4.98 -6.00 4.11
N VAL A 103 -4.87 -4.89 3.40
CA VAL A 103 -3.69 -4.02 3.32
C VAL A 103 -4.09 -2.69 3.96
N PRO A 104 -3.95 -2.55 5.30
CA PRO A 104 -4.43 -1.39 6.04
C PRO A 104 -3.90 -0.07 5.49
N VAL A 105 -2.59 0.00 5.22
CA VAL A 105 -1.92 1.20 4.74
C VAL A 105 -1.17 0.90 3.45
N PRO A 106 -1.83 1.04 2.29
CA PRO A 106 -1.27 0.60 1.02
C PRO A 106 -0.16 1.53 0.52
N VAL A 107 0.88 0.93 -0.07
CA VAL A 107 2.02 1.61 -0.70
C VAL A 107 2.28 0.96 -2.06
N PHE A 108 2.53 1.80 -3.06
CA PHE A 108 2.97 1.35 -4.38
C PHE A 108 4.44 1.66 -4.60
N PHE A 109 5.16 0.72 -5.21
CA PHE A 109 6.45 0.97 -5.86
C PHE A 109 6.23 0.96 -7.36
N LEU A 110 6.66 2.02 -8.04
CA LEU A 110 6.59 2.15 -9.50
C LEU A 110 8.00 2.02 -10.05
N PHE A 111 8.19 1.01 -10.89
CA PHE A 111 9.45 0.73 -11.56
C PHE A 111 9.34 1.06 -13.03
N ASP A 112 10.42 1.55 -13.65
CA ASP A 112 10.48 1.73 -15.10
C ASP A 112 10.26 0.38 -15.81
N LEU A 113 9.17 0.26 -16.56
CA LEU A 113 8.73 -1.02 -17.13
C LEU A 113 9.78 -1.58 -18.11
N ALA A 114 10.34 -0.72 -18.97
CA ALA A 114 11.34 -1.15 -19.95
C ALA A 114 12.59 -1.72 -19.26
N SER A 115 13.07 -1.05 -18.21
CA SER A 115 14.23 -1.47 -17.43
C SER A 115 13.98 -2.77 -16.67
N VAL A 116 12.76 -2.97 -16.13
CA VAL A 116 12.36 -4.24 -15.53
C VAL A 116 12.37 -5.37 -16.56
N LEU A 117 11.75 -5.16 -17.74
CA LEU A 117 11.67 -6.17 -18.81
C LEU A 117 13.04 -6.54 -19.39
N LYS A 118 14.02 -5.62 -19.35
CA LYS A 118 15.40 -5.89 -19.78
C LYS A 118 16.23 -6.72 -18.81
N LYS A 119 15.82 -6.83 -17.54
CA LYS A 119 16.56 -7.66 -16.57
C LYS A 119 16.44 -9.14 -16.97
N LYS A 120 17.59 -9.81 -17.02
CA LYS A 120 17.65 -11.24 -17.36
C LYS A 120 16.88 -12.05 -16.32
N GLY A 121 15.92 -12.85 -16.77
CA GLY A 121 15.05 -13.64 -15.89
C GLY A 121 13.68 -13.04 -15.66
N THR A 122 13.44 -11.78 -16.07
CA THR A 122 12.09 -11.21 -16.08
C THR A 122 11.22 -11.97 -17.08
N MET A 123 10.05 -12.39 -16.60
CA MET A 123 8.98 -12.99 -17.41
C MET A 123 7.67 -12.25 -17.15
N PHE A 124 6.66 -12.49 -17.96
CA PHE A 124 5.35 -11.88 -17.82
C PHE A 124 4.25 -12.82 -18.29
N SER A 125 3.03 -12.55 -17.86
CA SER A 125 1.82 -13.24 -18.31
C SER A 125 0.78 -12.23 -18.75
N GLU A 126 0.02 -12.56 -19.80
CA GLU A 126 -1.04 -11.69 -20.32
C GLU A 126 -2.25 -11.65 -19.36
N LYS A 127 -2.40 -12.70 -18.56
CA LYS A 127 -3.48 -12.90 -17.59
C LYS A 127 -2.91 -13.34 -16.23
N SER A 128 -3.77 -13.29 -15.21
CA SER A 128 -3.51 -13.82 -13.87
C SER A 128 -2.84 -15.21 -13.89
N LEU A 129 -1.80 -15.37 -13.07
CA LEU A 129 -1.14 -16.66 -12.85
C LEU A 129 -1.87 -17.56 -11.83
N ALA A 130 -2.85 -17.03 -11.08
CA ALA A 130 -3.67 -17.82 -10.15
C ALA A 130 -4.67 -18.75 -10.87
N GLY A 131 -4.88 -19.96 -10.34
CA GLY A 131 -5.94 -20.90 -10.74
C GLY A 131 -5.74 -21.63 -12.07
N PHE A 132 -4.59 -22.30 -12.26
CA PHE A 132 -4.11 -22.85 -13.55
C PHE A 132 -3.83 -21.73 -14.56
N GLY A 133 -3.02 -20.77 -14.13
CA GLY A 133 -2.75 -19.50 -14.81
C GLY A 133 -2.22 -19.59 -16.23
N ASP A 134 -2.09 -18.40 -16.82
CA ASP A 134 -1.59 -18.22 -18.18
C ASP A 134 -0.10 -18.59 -18.32
N GLN A 135 0.36 -18.79 -19.56
CA GLN A 135 1.74 -19.17 -19.81
C GLN A 135 2.69 -17.98 -19.57
N LEU A 136 3.78 -18.23 -18.83
CA LEU A 136 4.88 -17.29 -18.71
C LEU A 136 5.58 -17.12 -20.05
N GLN A 137 5.76 -15.87 -20.43
CA GLN A 137 6.38 -15.43 -21.67
C GLN A 137 7.56 -14.50 -21.35
N ASN A 138 8.47 -14.37 -22.32
CA ASN A 138 9.59 -13.45 -22.24
C ASN A 138 10.01 -12.99 -23.64
N GLY A 139 10.87 -11.98 -23.70
CA GLY A 139 11.36 -11.44 -24.95
C GLY A 139 10.43 -10.38 -25.57
N VAL A 140 11.00 -9.60 -26.48
CA VAL A 140 10.34 -8.42 -27.05
C VAL A 140 9.17 -8.81 -27.97
N GLU A 141 9.32 -9.90 -28.73
CA GLU A 141 8.29 -10.38 -29.66
C GLU A 141 7.02 -10.83 -28.92
N ALA A 142 7.17 -11.63 -27.85
CA ALA A 142 6.03 -12.03 -27.03
C ALA A 142 5.36 -10.84 -26.33
N PHE A 143 6.16 -9.87 -25.88
CA PHE A 143 5.63 -8.65 -25.26
C PHE A 143 4.82 -7.80 -26.23
N ALA A 144 5.25 -7.69 -27.49
CA ALA A 144 4.52 -6.98 -28.54
C ALA A 144 3.12 -7.57 -28.83
N ASN A 145 2.94 -8.86 -28.55
CA ASN A 145 1.71 -9.60 -28.82
C ASN A 145 0.70 -9.58 -27.66
N LEU A 146 1.03 -8.97 -26.51
CA LEU A 146 0.10 -8.88 -25.39
C LEU A 146 -1.12 -8.02 -25.74
N ASN A 147 -2.29 -8.43 -25.27
CA ASN A 147 -3.53 -7.66 -25.41
C ASN A 147 -3.59 -6.49 -24.42
N PHE A 148 -2.77 -5.47 -24.64
CA PHE A 148 -2.71 -4.27 -23.80
C PHE A 148 -4.04 -3.54 -23.69
N GLN A 149 -4.90 -3.62 -24.72
CA GLN A 149 -6.24 -3.04 -24.66
C GLN A 149 -7.07 -3.66 -23.53
N GLN A 150 -6.97 -4.98 -23.31
CA GLN A 150 -7.66 -5.65 -22.21
C GLN A 150 -6.94 -5.43 -20.87
N ILE A 151 -5.61 -5.49 -20.84
CA ILE A 151 -4.80 -5.28 -19.64
C ILE A 151 -5.11 -3.89 -19.04
N TYR A 152 -5.02 -2.84 -19.86
CA TYR A 152 -5.23 -1.45 -19.43
C TYR A 152 -6.68 -0.98 -19.47
N LYS A 153 -7.64 -1.87 -19.76
CA LYS A 153 -9.07 -1.51 -19.77
C LYS A 153 -9.54 -1.05 -18.39
N THR A 154 -10.18 0.10 -18.32
CA THR A 154 -10.76 0.66 -17.08
C THR A 154 -12.29 0.59 -17.10
N GLY A 155 -12.91 0.87 -15.96
CA GLY A 155 -14.36 0.94 -15.84
C GLY A 155 -15.06 -0.41 -15.73
N TYR A 156 -16.34 -0.44 -16.10
CA TYR A 156 -17.21 -1.61 -15.96
C TYR A 156 -16.68 -2.82 -16.75
N MET A 157 -16.91 -4.03 -16.22
CA MET A 157 -16.58 -5.29 -16.88
C MET A 157 -17.85 -5.89 -17.48
N GLU A 158 -17.86 -6.09 -18.79
CA GLU A 158 -18.92 -6.77 -19.52
C GLU A 158 -18.84 -8.28 -19.31
N ASN A 159 -17.62 -8.83 -19.30
CA ASN A 159 -17.35 -10.23 -18.98
C ASN A 159 -16.36 -10.31 -17.80
N PRO A 160 -16.84 -10.21 -16.55
CA PRO A 160 -15.98 -10.22 -15.37
C PRO A 160 -15.09 -11.46 -15.24
N ASN A 161 -15.53 -12.63 -15.70
CA ASN A 161 -14.76 -13.87 -15.59
C ASN A 161 -13.49 -13.85 -16.47
N LEU A 162 -13.56 -13.16 -17.61
CA LEU A 162 -12.43 -13.02 -18.52
C LEU A 162 -11.63 -11.74 -18.22
N GLU A 163 -12.30 -10.60 -18.10
CA GLU A 163 -11.64 -9.30 -17.93
C GLU A 163 -10.83 -9.21 -16.64
N LYS A 164 -11.29 -9.82 -15.53
CA LYS A 164 -10.51 -9.87 -14.29
C LYS A 164 -9.14 -10.51 -14.51
N LYS A 165 -9.04 -11.52 -15.37
CA LYS A 165 -7.78 -12.21 -15.62
C LYS A 165 -6.78 -11.28 -16.31
N TYR A 166 -7.20 -10.54 -17.34
CA TYR A 166 -6.36 -9.55 -18.02
C TYR A 166 -5.97 -8.37 -17.12
N ARG A 167 -6.90 -7.87 -16.29
CA ARG A 167 -6.61 -6.76 -15.36
C ARG A 167 -5.74 -7.17 -14.17
N GLN A 168 -5.38 -8.45 -14.10
CA GLN A 168 -4.44 -9.04 -13.15
C GLN A 168 -3.22 -9.64 -13.91
N ALA A 169 -2.89 -9.12 -15.10
CA ALA A 169 -1.67 -9.48 -15.81
C ALA A 169 -0.43 -9.14 -14.99
N GLU A 170 0.59 -9.99 -15.06
CA GLU A 170 1.69 -10.00 -14.10
C GLU A 170 3.05 -9.94 -14.79
N ILE A 171 4.00 -9.34 -14.09
CA ILE A 171 5.43 -9.37 -14.39
C ILE A 171 6.09 -10.08 -13.22
N VAL A 172 6.91 -11.08 -13.51
CA VAL A 172 7.55 -11.90 -12.49
C VAL A 172 9.06 -11.93 -12.65
N TYR A 173 9.75 -12.01 -11.51
CA TYR A 173 11.21 -12.15 -11.45
C TYR A 173 11.59 -13.18 -10.38
N PRO A 174 12.49 -14.13 -10.67
CA PRO A 174 12.79 -15.23 -9.74
C PRO A 174 13.58 -14.75 -8.52
N GLY A 175 13.25 -15.27 -7.33
CA GLY A 175 13.97 -15.02 -6.09
C GLY A 175 13.78 -13.60 -5.56
N GLU A 176 14.85 -12.81 -5.55
CA GLU A 176 14.86 -11.42 -5.09
C GLU A 176 15.09 -10.43 -6.23
N PHE A 177 14.39 -9.30 -6.20
CA PHE A 177 14.49 -8.24 -7.20
C PHE A 177 15.07 -6.96 -6.58
N PRO A 178 16.33 -6.59 -6.90
CA PRO A 178 16.94 -5.35 -6.45
C PRO A 178 16.19 -4.12 -7.02
N ILE A 179 15.82 -3.18 -6.15
CA ILE A 179 14.95 -2.05 -6.54
C ILE A 179 15.69 -0.84 -7.09
N GLU A 180 16.97 -0.66 -6.77
CA GLU A 180 17.64 0.64 -6.92
C GLU A 180 17.70 1.14 -8.37
N ASP A 181 18.03 0.25 -9.32
CA ASP A 181 18.26 0.63 -10.72
C ASP A 181 16.97 0.94 -11.48
N THR A 182 15.82 0.46 -11.00
CA THR A 182 14.55 0.52 -11.75
C THR A 182 13.48 1.34 -11.03
N LEU A 183 13.63 1.63 -9.74
CA LEU A 183 12.63 2.34 -8.94
C LEU A 183 12.54 3.82 -9.34
N CYS A 184 11.41 4.20 -9.93
CA CYS A 184 11.11 5.57 -10.29
C CYS A 184 10.57 6.36 -9.08
N CYS A 185 9.53 5.83 -8.43
CA CYS A 185 8.92 6.46 -7.27
C CYS A 185 8.18 5.46 -6.38
N ILE A 186 7.88 5.92 -5.16
CA ILE A 186 7.06 5.21 -4.17
C ILE A 186 5.84 6.10 -3.94
N VAL A 187 4.65 5.53 -3.98
CA VAL A 187 3.39 6.29 -3.96
C VAL A 187 2.57 5.90 -2.74
N CYS A 188 2.12 6.91 -1.99
CA CYS A 188 1.18 6.82 -0.89
C CYS A 188 -0.15 7.47 -1.26
N ARG A 189 -1.26 7.06 -0.61
CA ARG A 189 -2.61 7.53 -0.97
C ARG A 189 -2.88 8.98 -0.57
N ASN A 190 -2.27 9.44 0.52
CA ASN A 190 -2.43 10.78 1.05
C ASN A 190 -1.18 11.24 1.83
N ASP A 191 -1.18 12.50 2.28
CA ASP A 191 -0.07 13.09 3.03
C ASP A 191 0.19 12.42 4.38
N ILE A 192 -0.85 11.91 5.06
CA ILE A 192 -0.70 11.22 6.35
C ILE A 192 0.06 9.91 6.18
N GLU A 193 -0.27 9.12 5.18
CA GLU A 193 0.45 7.88 4.87
C GLU A 193 1.88 8.17 4.41
N ARG A 194 2.07 9.19 3.57
CA ARG A 194 3.42 9.63 3.19
C ARG A 194 4.24 10.04 4.41
N GLN A 195 3.68 10.85 5.30
CA GLN A 195 4.36 11.26 6.53
C GLN A 195 4.65 10.06 7.43
N SER A 196 3.73 9.10 7.51
CA SER A 196 3.88 7.86 8.25
C SER A 196 5.04 7.02 7.73
N LEU A 197 5.13 6.80 6.42
CA LEU A 197 6.27 6.08 5.81
C LEU A 197 7.59 6.80 6.10
N LEU A 198 7.64 8.12 5.90
CA LEU A 198 8.85 8.92 6.16
C LEU A 198 9.30 8.86 7.63
N ASN A 199 8.34 8.93 8.56
CA ASN A 199 8.64 8.85 9.99
C ASN A 199 9.07 7.44 10.39
N LYS A 200 8.44 6.39 9.85
CA LYS A 200 8.86 5.00 10.09
C LYS A 200 10.29 4.78 9.58
N LEU A 201 10.61 5.25 8.37
CA LEU A 201 11.98 5.19 7.85
C LEU A 201 12.96 5.93 8.77
N ARG A 202 12.62 7.14 9.23
CA ARG A 202 13.48 7.91 10.14
C ARG A 202 13.71 7.19 11.47
N CYS A 203 12.69 6.54 12.03
CA CYS A 203 12.80 5.77 13.27
C CYS A 203 13.63 4.49 13.10
N VAL A 204 13.63 3.88 11.91
CA VAL A 204 14.43 2.70 11.60
C VAL A 204 15.89 3.07 11.33
N ASP A 205 16.12 3.98 10.39
CA ASP A 205 17.43 4.50 10.02
C ASP A 205 17.28 5.85 9.29
N TYR A 206 17.89 6.90 9.83
CA TYR A 206 17.89 8.23 9.25
C TYR A 206 18.43 8.24 7.80
N ASN A 207 19.40 7.38 7.47
CA ASN A 207 19.95 7.30 6.12
C ASN A 207 18.93 6.78 5.11
N LEU A 208 18.06 5.82 5.49
CA LEU A 208 16.95 5.37 4.64
C LEU A 208 15.97 6.51 4.37
N PHE A 209 15.64 7.31 5.39
CA PHE A 209 14.81 8.49 5.21
C PHE A 209 15.45 9.46 4.19
N VAL A 210 16.74 9.79 4.35
CA VAL A 210 17.44 10.71 3.42
C VAL A 210 17.46 10.16 2.01
N LYS A 211 17.72 8.86 1.84
CA LYS A 211 17.80 8.17 0.55
C LYS A 211 16.47 8.24 -0.22
N TYR A 212 15.35 7.90 0.44
CA TYR A 212 14.08 7.71 -0.27
C TYR A 212 13.10 8.89 -0.17
N ARG A 213 13.28 9.88 0.71
CA ARG A 213 12.29 10.96 0.94
C ARG A 213 11.85 11.71 -0.32
N ASN A 214 12.75 11.83 -1.30
CA ASN A 214 12.47 12.53 -2.55
C ASN A 214 11.72 11.66 -3.58
N ARG A 215 11.81 10.32 -3.45
CA ARG A 215 11.10 9.34 -4.28
C ARG A 215 9.70 9.02 -3.75
N ILE A 216 9.40 9.32 -2.49
CA ILE A 216 8.07 9.09 -1.88
C ILE A 216 7.12 10.26 -2.18
N LYS A 217 6.07 9.99 -2.95
CA LYS A 217 5.08 10.93 -3.46
C LYS A 217 3.66 10.59 -2.98
N VAL A 218 2.75 11.55 -3.11
CA VAL A 218 1.31 11.34 -2.92
C VAL A 218 0.66 11.34 -4.29
N ASP A 219 -0.05 10.27 -4.61
CA ASP A 219 -0.92 10.21 -5.78
C ASP A 219 -2.08 9.26 -5.48
N ARG A 220 -3.29 9.81 -5.42
CA ARG A 220 -4.50 9.03 -5.09
C ARG A 220 -4.95 8.15 -6.26
N SER A 221 -4.47 8.39 -7.49
CA SER A 221 -4.92 7.72 -8.71
C SER A 221 -4.48 6.25 -8.84
N CYS A 222 -3.60 5.76 -7.96
CA CYS A 222 -3.27 4.34 -7.85
C CYS A 222 -4.24 3.55 -6.95
N PHE A 223 -5.12 4.23 -6.20
CA PHE A 223 -5.82 3.64 -5.04
C PHE A 223 -7.34 3.64 -5.21
N GLU A 224 -7.97 2.51 -4.86
CA GLU A 224 -9.42 2.29 -4.84
C GLU A 224 -10.15 3.16 -3.82
N CYS A 225 -9.45 3.54 -2.75
CA CYS A 225 -9.99 4.35 -1.65
C CYS A 225 -11.28 3.78 -1.05
N ASN A 226 -11.45 2.46 -1.07
CA ASN A 226 -12.68 1.75 -0.70
C ASN A 226 -12.63 1.11 0.71
N GLY A 227 -11.62 1.43 1.50
CA GLY A 227 -11.44 1.03 2.90
C GLY A 227 -11.45 2.23 3.87
N LEU A 228 -11.38 1.94 5.17
CA LEU A 228 -11.18 2.95 6.22
C LEU A 228 -9.70 3.36 6.30
N PHE A 229 -9.43 4.65 6.34
CA PHE A 229 -8.09 5.20 6.54
C PHE A 229 -8.14 6.58 7.17
N ILE A 230 -6.98 7.07 7.61
CA ILE A 230 -6.86 8.41 8.19
C ILE A 230 -6.58 9.39 7.05
N GLU A 231 -7.43 10.41 6.89
CA GLU A 231 -7.27 11.46 5.90
C GLU A 231 -6.45 12.63 6.43
N GLN A 232 -6.62 12.99 7.71
CA GLN A 232 -5.95 14.14 8.30
C GLN A 232 -5.66 13.91 9.79
N CYS A 233 -4.51 14.42 10.22
CA CYS A 233 -4.11 14.54 11.62
C CYS A 233 -3.64 15.97 11.84
N ASN A 234 -4.30 16.70 12.72
CA ASN A 234 -3.94 18.07 13.02
C ASN A 234 -3.67 18.25 14.50
N TYR A 235 -2.59 18.95 14.84
CA TYR A 235 -2.25 19.30 16.20
C TYR A 235 -2.27 20.83 16.35
N TYR A 236 -3.14 21.33 17.22
CA TYR A 236 -3.31 22.76 17.50
C TYR A 236 -3.40 22.98 19.01
N GLY A 237 -2.39 23.62 19.58
CA GLY A 237 -2.34 23.91 21.02
C GLY A 237 -2.29 22.64 21.86
N ASP A 238 -3.38 22.35 22.56
CA ASP A 238 -3.55 21.19 23.44
C ASP A 238 -4.50 20.12 22.85
N LYS A 239 -4.82 20.22 21.56
CA LYS A 239 -5.79 19.36 20.87
C LYS A 239 -5.19 18.68 19.65
N ILE A 240 -5.56 17.42 19.47
CA ILE A 240 -5.32 16.67 18.24
C ILE A 240 -6.65 16.26 17.64
N GLY A 241 -6.86 16.62 16.37
CA GLY A 241 -8.00 16.17 15.57
C GLY A 241 -7.58 15.13 14.55
N VAL A 242 -8.34 14.04 14.45
CA VAL A 242 -8.15 12.96 13.47
C VAL A 242 -9.40 12.83 12.64
N VAL A 243 -9.23 12.91 11.32
CA VAL A 243 -10.31 12.76 10.33
C VAL A 243 -10.10 11.45 9.57
N TYR A 244 -11.18 10.69 9.40
CA TYR A 244 -11.16 9.40 8.71
C TYR A 244 -11.83 9.50 7.34
N SER A 245 -11.57 8.52 6.50
CA SER A 245 -12.14 8.43 5.16
C SER A 245 -13.66 8.22 5.16
N ASP A 246 -14.37 9.04 4.38
CA ASP A 246 -15.80 8.90 4.09
C ASP A 246 -16.07 8.94 2.58
N THR A 247 -15.35 8.11 1.83
CA THR A 247 -15.38 8.10 0.36
C THR A 247 -16.64 7.43 -0.18
N LYS A 248 -17.02 7.80 -1.41
CA LYS A 248 -18.11 7.13 -2.15
C LYS A 248 -17.80 5.65 -2.36
N ASP A 249 -16.55 5.30 -2.65
CA ASP A 249 -16.13 3.92 -2.92
C ASP A 249 -16.19 3.05 -1.66
N LYS A 250 -15.86 3.59 -0.49
CA LYS A 250 -16.04 2.89 0.79
C LYS A 250 -17.52 2.62 1.06
N LYS A 251 -18.40 3.60 0.87
CA LYS A 251 -19.86 3.43 1.02
C LYS A 251 -20.40 2.38 0.04
N TYR A 252 -19.92 2.40 -1.21
CA TYR A 252 -20.27 1.40 -2.21
C TYR A 252 -19.82 -0.01 -1.79
N TYR A 253 -18.58 -0.14 -1.31
CA TYR A 253 -18.02 -1.41 -0.84
C TYR A 253 -18.83 -1.96 0.34
N ILE A 254 -19.16 -1.12 1.34
CA ILE A 254 -20.01 -1.51 2.49
C ILE A 254 -21.35 -2.04 1.99
N ARG A 255 -22.05 -1.28 1.13
CA ARG A 255 -23.36 -1.71 0.60
C ARG A 255 -23.30 -3.05 -0.13
N ARG A 256 -22.16 -3.36 -0.76
CA ARG A 256 -21.99 -4.59 -1.53
C ARG A 256 -21.67 -5.81 -0.66
N TYR A 257 -20.96 -5.62 0.45
CA TYR A 257 -20.40 -6.74 1.24
C TYR A 257 -20.93 -6.84 2.68
N LYS A 258 -21.57 -5.80 3.21
CA LYS A 258 -22.18 -5.87 4.54
C LYS A 258 -23.38 -6.81 4.46
N ASP A 259 -23.39 -7.76 5.39
CA ASP A 259 -24.51 -8.67 5.63
C ASP A 259 -25.00 -8.51 7.07
N GLY A 260 -26.32 -8.41 7.21
CA GLY A 260 -27.01 -8.09 8.46
C GLY A 260 -26.90 -6.62 8.92
N ASP A 261 -27.56 -6.32 10.03
CA ASP A 261 -27.69 -4.96 10.58
C ASP A 261 -26.64 -4.62 11.66
N GLU A 262 -25.73 -5.55 11.96
CA GLU A 262 -24.70 -5.34 12.98
C GLU A 262 -23.83 -4.11 12.67
N GLN A 263 -23.54 -3.34 13.72
CA GLN A 263 -22.67 -2.19 13.63
C GLN A 263 -21.21 -2.65 13.43
N LEU A 264 -20.53 -2.03 12.48
CA LEU A 264 -19.14 -2.30 12.18
C LEU A 264 -18.24 -1.39 13.02
N LEU A 265 -18.07 -1.72 14.31
CA LEU A 265 -17.19 -0.98 15.20
C LEU A 265 -15.74 -1.46 15.06
N VAL A 266 -14.82 -0.50 14.93
CA VAL A 266 -13.37 -0.74 14.91
C VAL A 266 -12.80 -0.28 16.25
N ARG A 267 -12.12 -1.16 16.98
CA ARG A 267 -11.34 -0.76 18.15
C ARG A 267 -10.07 -0.09 17.68
N ALA A 268 -9.76 1.07 18.26
CA ALA A 268 -8.59 1.83 17.90
C ALA A 268 -7.83 2.24 19.16
N HIS A 269 -6.52 2.35 18.98
CA HIS A 269 -5.58 2.75 20.02
C HIS A 269 -4.76 3.92 19.50
N ALA A 270 -4.67 5.00 20.27
CA ALA A 270 -3.75 6.10 20.01
C ALA A 270 -2.68 6.12 21.09
N GLU A 271 -1.41 6.05 20.68
CA GLU A 271 -0.26 6.30 21.52
C GLU A 271 0.35 7.66 21.17
N PHE A 272 0.64 8.48 22.19
CA PHE A 272 1.30 9.75 22.04
C PHE A 272 2.61 9.76 22.82
N ILE A 273 3.70 10.10 22.14
CA ILE A 273 5.05 10.01 22.66
C ILE A 273 5.71 11.38 22.56
N TRP A 274 5.93 12.00 23.70
CA TRP A 274 6.67 13.25 23.81
C TRP A 274 8.15 12.96 23.91
N LYS A 275 8.95 13.58 23.04
CA LYS A 275 10.40 13.38 23.00
C LYS A 275 11.17 14.69 23.15
N ARG A 276 12.36 14.60 23.74
CA ARG A 276 13.44 15.59 23.63
C ARG A 276 14.57 14.95 22.84
N SER A 277 14.79 15.40 21.61
CA SER A 277 15.62 14.65 20.65
C SER A 277 15.13 13.20 20.54
N GLU A 278 15.98 12.19 20.78
CA GLU A 278 15.57 10.78 20.77
C GLU A 278 15.03 10.25 22.11
N GLN A 279 15.21 11.01 23.21
CA GLN A 279 14.77 10.59 24.54
C GLN A 279 13.27 10.74 24.68
N VAL A 280 12.59 9.67 25.09
CA VAL A 280 11.17 9.70 25.49
C VAL A 280 11.04 10.36 26.86
N ILE A 281 10.23 11.42 26.93
CA ILE A 281 9.93 12.14 28.18
C ILE A 281 8.66 11.59 28.81
N PHE A 282 7.62 11.42 27.99
CA PHE A 282 6.30 11.06 28.47
C PHE A 282 5.54 10.29 27.40
N ARG A 283 4.78 9.29 27.84
CA ARG A 283 3.85 8.52 27.00
C ARG A 283 2.46 8.65 27.59
N GLN A 284 1.48 8.81 26.71
CA GLN A 284 0.06 8.73 27.05
C GLN A 284 -0.62 7.91 25.96
N TYR A 285 -1.74 7.28 26.33
CA TYR A 285 -2.48 6.44 25.41
C TYR A 285 -3.99 6.63 25.62
N CYS A 286 -4.75 6.29 24.58
CA CYS A 286 -6.21 6.34 24.62
C CYS A 286 -6.77 5.24 23.71
N ASP A 287 -7.64 4.41 24.29
CA ASP A 287 -8.47 3.47 23.53
C ASP A 287 -9.80 4.14 23.17
N PHE A 288 -10.25 3.91 21.95
CA PHE A 288 -11.51 4.44 21.44
C PHE A 288 -12.09 3.52 20.38
N ALA A 289 -13.31 3.81 19.94
CA ALA A 289 -13.98 3.06 18.88
C ALA A 289 -14.33 3.99 17.72
N ILE A 290 -14.25 3.46 16.50
CA ILE A 290 -14.64 4.14 15.28
C ILE A 290 -15.82 3.38 14.68
N ASP A 291 -16.90 4.09 14.37
CA ASP A 291 -17.96 3.57 13.51
C ASP A 291 -17.42 3.49 12.07
N TYR A 292 -17.17 2.28 11.58
CA TYR A 292 -16.62 2.08 10.23
C TYR A 292 -17.51 2.66 9.15
N GLU A 293 -18.84 2.60 9.32
CA GLU A 293 -19.80 3.05 8.32
C GLU A 293 -19.89 4.56 8.26
N ASN A 294 -19.92 5.20 9.43
CA ASN A 294 -20.07 6.64 9.55
C ASN A 294 -19.00 7.21 10.50
N PRO A 295 -17.72 7.19 10.10
CA PRO A 295 -16.64 7.54 11.01
C PRO A 295 -16.66 9.04 11.29
N ARG A 296 -16.97 9.40 12.53
CA ARG A 296 -16.84 10.78 13.01
C ARG A 296 -15.39 11.07 13.33
N SER A 297 -14.98 12.32 13.19
CA SER A 297 -13.64 12.76 13.63
C SER A 297 -13.44 12.48 15.11
N THR A 298 -12.24 12.03 15.47
CA THR A 298 -11.83 11.87 16.87
C THR A 298 -11.04 13.10 17.30
N GLN A 299 -11.34 13.62 18.49
CA GLN A 299 -10.59 14.71 19.09
C GLN A 299 -9.98 14.25 20.42
N PHE A 300 -8.67 14.38 20.53
CA PHE A 300 -7.94 14.23 21.79
C PHE A 300 -7.68 15.63 22.35
N SER A 301 -8.02 15.85 23.62
CA SER A 301 -7.83 17.14 24.31
C SER A 301 -6.96 16.94 25.53
N GLY A 302 -6.41 18.03 26.08
CA GLY A 302 -5.50 17.94 27.22
C GLY A 302 -4.10 17.43 26.83
N MET A 303 -3.69 17.63 25.57
CA MET A 303 -2.34 17.33 25.08
C MET A 303 -1.35 18.40 25.58
N VAL A 304 -1.19 18.51 26.90
CA VAL A 304 -0.31 19.50 27.52
C VAL A 304 1.15 19.11 27.28
N LYS A 305 1.90 19.98 26.61
CA LYS A 305 3.32 19.79 26.29
C LYS A 305 4.16 19.65 27.59
N PRO A 306 4.82 18.51 27.83
CA PRO A 306 5.76 18.35 28.94
C PRO A 306 6.99 19.25 28.79
N GLU A 307 7.59 19.65 29.91
CA GLU A 307 8.70 20.58 29.93
C GLU A 307 9.90 20.09 29.09
N GLY A 308 10.31 20.94 28.15
CA GLY A 308 11.37 20.70 27.18
C GLY A 308 11.16 19.51 26.24
N ALA A 309 9.91 19.09 26.01
CA ALA A 309 9.58 18.31 24.82
C ALA A 309 9.87 19.12 23.55
N THR A 310 10.55 18.51 22.58
CA THR A 310 10.87 19.10 21.28
C THR A 310 10.08 18.48 20.14
N ALA A 311 9.48 17.31 20.36
CA ALA A 311 8.64 16.64 19.38
C ALA A 311 7.48 15.88 20.05
N LEU A 312 6.35 15.79 19.34
CA LEU A 312 5.22 14.93 19.67
C LEU A 312 5.01 13.94 18.54
N TYR A 313 5.10 12.65 18.85
CA TYR A 313 4.71 11.58 17.94
C TYR A 313 3.32 11.09 18.32
N MET A 314 2.52 10.76 17.31
CA MET A 314 1.26 10.04 17.49
C MET A 314 1.24 8.85 16.56
N GLU A 315 1.02 7.67 17.15
CA GLU A 315 0.73 6.44 16.43
C GLU A 315 -0.72 6.05 16.68
N ILE A 316 -1.46 5.78 15.59
CA ILE A 316 -2.83 5.26 15.67
C ILE A 316 -2.83 3.86 15.07
N SER A 317 -3.41 2.92 15.80
CA SER A 317 -3.63 1.55 15.35
C SER A 317 -5.11 1.23 15.32
N PHE A 318 -5.55 0.51 14.29
CA PHE A 318 -6.88 -0.11 14.23
C PHE A 318 -6.70 -1.60 14.55
N GLU A 319 -7.33 -2.05 15.63
CA GLU A 319 -7.07 -3.33 16.27
C GLU A 319 -5.56 -3.48 16.56
N ASN A 320 -4.85 -4.28 15.78
CA ASN A 320 -3.41 -4.52 15.89
C ASN A 320 -2.60 -4.01 14.67
N LYS A 321 -3.21 -3.22 13.79
CA LYS A 321 -2.56 -2.71 12.56
C LYS A 321 -2.26 -1.22 12.70
N SER A 322 -0.99 -0.85 12.59
CA SER A 322 -0.53 0.56 12.60
C SER A 322 -1.03 1.28 11.36
N MET A 323 -1.86 2.31 11.56
CA MET A 323 -2.52 3.06 10.50
C MET A 323 -1.82 4.38 10.16
N CYS A 324 -1.10 4.94 11.13
CA CYS A 324 -0.52 6.27 11.04
C CYS A 324 0.61 6.43 12.05
N LEU A 325 1.70 7.10 11.66
CA LEU A 325 2.76 7.60 12.53
C LEU A 325 3.10 9.04 12.13
N VAL A 326 2.51 10.01 12.82
CA VAL A 326 2.80 11.44 12.57
C VAL A 326 3.70 12.01 13.66
N CYS A 327 4.45 13.05 13.28
CA CYS A 327 5.37 13.74 14.17
C CYS A 327 5.23 15.24 13.96
N TRP A 328 4.99 15.96 15.05
CA TRP A 328 5.01 17.42 15.09
C TRP A 328 6.26 17.88 15.83
N GLN A 329 7.06 18.73 15.18
CA GLN A 329 8.17 19.42 15.83
C GLN A 329 7.60 20.59 16.64
N LEU A 330 7.97 20.66 17.91
CA LEU A 330 7.39 21.56 18.91
C LEU A 330 8.29 22.76 19.20
N ALA A 331 9.16 23.12 18.25
CA ALA A 331 10.06 24.26 18.40
C ALA A 331 9.26 25.47 18.88
N GLU A 332 9.81 26.20 19.84
CA GLU A 332 9.37 27.58 20.02
C GLU A 332 9.66 28.26 18.69
N SER A 333 8.63 28.82 18.07
CA SER A 333 8.84 29.83 17.06
C SER A 333 9.69 30.91 17.71
N ALA A 334 11.00 30.89 17.44
CA ALA A 334 11.79 32.09 17.45
C ALA A 334 11.12 32.97 16.39
N MET A 335 10.20 33.81 16.85
CA MET A 335 9.70 34.92 16.07
C MET A 335 10.94 35.69 15.61
N LEU A 336 11.13 35.72 14.29
CA LEU A 336 11.93 36.74 13.63
C LEU A 336 11.34 38.12 13.92
#